data_AF-A0A7C7PQU1-F1
#
_entry.id   AF-A0A7C7PQU1-F1
#
_cell.length_a   1.000
_cell.length_b   1.000
_cell.length_c   1.000
_cell.angle_alpha   90.00
_cell.angle_beta   90.00
_cell.angle_gamma   90.00
#
_symmetry.space_group_name_H-M   'P 1'
#
loop_
_entity.id
_entity.type
_entity.pdbx_description
1 polymer ?
#
loop_
_entity_poly.entity_id
_entity_poly.type
_entity_poly.pdbx_seq_one_letter_code
_entity_poly.pdbx_strand_id
1 'polypeptide(L)'
;TLRVSPEKLSMWDVVVLMGEENKFHSCILMPEKCEVYEINPCVIHHKWEKLKKKIVDFLQSTTVADLVSVEERHTQNTSSPPKRC
;
A
#
# COMPACT_ATOMS: atom_id res chain seq x y z
N THR A 1 11.56 14.59 15.79
CA THR A 1 12.24 14.14 14.56
C THR A 1 12.02 12.66 14.40
N LEU A 2 11.67 12.17 13.20
CA LEU A 2 11.51 10.73 12.96
C LEU A 2 12.87 10.03 13.04
N ARG A 3 12.88 8.76 13.46
CA ARG A 3 14.09 7.93 13.52
C ARG A 3 14.61 7.56 12.13
N VAL A 4 13.72 7.50 11.14
CA VAL A 4 14.01 7.18 9.75
C VAL A 4 13.51 8.34 8.89
N SER A 5 14.26 8.67 7.83
CA SER A 5 13.91 9.72 6.88
C SER A 5 12.59 9.41 6.16
N PRO A 6 11.70 10.38 5.92
CA PRO A 6 10.45 10.17 5.17
C PRO A 6 10.64 9.52 3.79
N GLU A 7 11.76 9.77 3.11
CA GLU A 7 12.13 9.21 1.81
C GLU A 7 12.50 7.72 1.87
N LYS A 8 12.72 7.19 3.08
CA LYS A 8 13.07 5.78 3.31
C LYS A 8 11.93 4.99 3.95
N LEU A 9 10.82 5.65 4.29
CA LEU A 9 9.64 5.01 4.86
C LEU A 9 8.62 4.80 3.75
N SER A 10 8.45 3.56 3.32
CA SER A 10 7.44 3.20 2.31
C SER A 10 6.05 3.09 2.91
N MET A 11 5.02 3.14 2.05
CA MET A 11 3.65 2.83 2.46
C MET A 11 3.48 1.37 2.84
N TRP A 12 4.32 0.48 2.32
CA TRP A 12 4.38 -0.90 2.79
C TRP A 12 4.84 -1.01 4.25
N ASP A 13 5.82 -0.23 4.68
CA ASP A 13 6.27 -0.23 6.08
C ASP A 13 5.14 0.18 7.04
N VAL A 14 4.29 1.12 6.62
CA VAL A 14 3.11 1.52 7.38
C VAL A 14 2.08 0.39 7.45
N VAL A 15 1.83 -0.30 6.34
CA VAL A 15 0.92 -1.48 6.31
C VAL A 15 1.40 -2.56 7.28
N VAL A 16 2.70 -2.88 7.26
CA VAL A 16 3.30 -3.86 8.18
C VAL A 16 3.21 -3.39 9.63
N LEU A 17 3.47 -2.11 9.90
CA LEU A 17 3.34 -1.54 11.23
C LEU A 17 1.91 -1.67 11.79
N MET A 18 0.90 -1.59 10.92
CA MET A 18 -0.51 -1.76 11.28
C MET A 18 -0.93 -3.23 11.43
N GLY A 19 -0.06 -4.19 11.12
CA GLY A 19 -0.37 -5.63 11.19
C GLY A 19 -1.29 -6.12 10.06
N GLU A 20 -1.36 -5.36 8.96
CA GLU A 20 -2.30 -5.58 7.87
C GLU A 20 -1.66 -6.33 6.67
N GLU A 21 -0.38 -6.68 6.76
CA GLU A 21 0.39 -7.36 5.71
C GLU A 21 -0.13 -8.77 5.40
N ASN A 22 -0.78 -9.44 6.35
CA ASN A 22 -1.34 -10.78 6.18
C ASN A 22 -2.38 -10.85 5.06
N LYS A 23 -3.07 -9.74 4.78
CA LYS A 23 -4.02 -9.62 3.65
C LYS A 23 -3.33 -9.82 2.29
N PHE A 24 -2.02 -9.60 2.21
CA PHE A 24 -1.20 -9.75 1.01
C PHE A 24 -0.35 -11.03 1.03
N HIS A 25 -0.42 -11.84 2.09
CA HIS A 25 0.21 -13.18 2.14
C HIS A 25 -0.81 -14.32 1.92
N SER A 26 -2.10 -13.99 1.94
CA SER A 26 -3.19 -14.96 1.89
C SER A 26 -3.85 -15.01 0.51
N CYS A 27 -4.57 -16.11 0.24
CA CYS A 27 -5.44 -16.20 -0.91
C CYS A 27 -6.62 -15.21 -0.77
N ILE A 28 -7.08 -14.61 -1.87
CA ILE A 28 -8.24 -13.70 -1.82
C ILE A 28 -9.55 -14.41 -1.48
N LEU A 29 -9.65 -15.71 -1.75
CA LEU A 29 -10.85 -16.50 -1.48
C LEU A 29 -10.83 -17.22 -0.13
N MET A 30 -9.64 -17.46 0.43
CA MET A 30 -9.47 -18.24 1.64
C MET A 30 -8.35 -17.65 2.49
N PRO A 31 -8.53 -17.59 3.82
CA PRO A 31 -7.54 -16.99 4.71
C PRO A 31 -6.25 -17.81 4.84
N GLU A 32 -6.19 -19.03 4.31
CA GLU A 32 -4.97 -19.83 4.32
C GLU A 32 -3.88 -19.22 3.42
N LYS A 33 -2.62 -19.42 3.84
CA LYS A 33 -1.46 -18.91 3.12
C LYS A 33 -1.42 -19.46 1.70
N CYS A 34 -1.08 -18.59 0.75
CA CYS A 34 -0.92 -18.97 -0.65
C CYS A 34 0.11 -20.09 -0.86
N GLU A 35 1.13 -20.21 0.01
CA GLU A 35 2.20 -21.21 -0.03
C GLU A 35 1.68 -22.65 -0.17
N VAL A 36 0.57 -22.99 0.51
CA VAL A 36 -0.05 -24.33 0.44
C VAL A 36 -0.49 -24.68 -0.99
N TYR A 37 -0.85 -23.66 -1.78
CA TYR A 37 -1.36 -23.80 -3.13
C TYR A 37 -0.29 -23.59 -4.21
N GLU A 38 0.99 -23.38 -3.85
CA GLU A 38 2.05 -23.25 -4.86
C GLU A 38 2.31 -24.56 -5.62
N ILE A 39 2.06 -25.71 -4.97
CA ILE A 39 2.27 -27.04 -5.57
C ILE A 39 1.13 -27.38 -6.55
N ASN A 40 -0.09 -26.90 -6.30
CA ASN A 40 -1.25 -27.09 -7.17
C ASN A 40 -2.16 -25.85 -7.17
N PRO A 41 -1.75 -24.78 -7.87
CA PRO A 41 -2.43 -23.49 -7.80
C PRO A 41 -3.75 -23.50 -8.56
N CYS A 42 -4.79 -22.93 -7.96
CA CYS A 42 -6.04 -22.69 -8.67
C CYS A 42 -5.89 -21.53 -9.67
N VAL A 43 -6.81 -21.43 -10.64
CA VAL A 43 -6.78 -20.34 -11.65
C VAL A 43 -6.79 -18.95 -11.01
N ILE A 44 -7.45 -18.81 -9.86
CA ILE A 44 -7.54 -17.53 -9.14
C ILE A 44 -6.21 -17.19 -8.47
N HIS A 45 -5.44 -18.18 -8.00
CA HIS A 45 -4.13 -17.96 -7.37
C HIS A 45 -3.20 -17.18 -8.30
N HIS A 46 -3.02 -17.61 -9.55
CA HIS A 46 -2.15 -16.91 -10.49
C HIS A 46 -2.58 -15.47 -10.79
N LYS A 47 -3.89 -15.25 -10.95
CA LYS A 47 -4.44 -13.91 -11.21
C LYS A 47 -4.27 -13.00 -10.00
N TRP A 48 -4.52 -13.56 -8.81
CA TRP A 48 -4.39 -12.85 -7.55
C TRP A 48 -2.93 -12.49 -7.27
N GLU A 49 -2.00 -13.44 -7.33
CA GLU A 49 -0.56 -13.19 -7.12
C GLU A 49 -0.04 -12.06 -8.01
N LYS A 50 -0.43 -12.06 -9.30
CA LYS A 50 -0.04 -11.00 -10.23
C LYS A 50 -0.57 -9.63 -9.84
N LEU A 51 -1.83 -9.54 -9.38
CA LEU A 51 -2.43 -8.26 -8.96
C LEU A 51 -1.86 -7.81 -7.62
N LYS A 52 -1.80 -8.72 -6.66
CA LYS A 52 -1.23 -8.54 -5.33
C LYS A 52 0.18 -8.01 -5.40
N LYS A 53 1.03 -8.60 -6.25
CA LYS A 53 2.39 -8.11 -6.49
C LYS A 53 2.40 -6.65 -6.95
N LYS A 54 1.53 -6.26 -7.88
CA LYS A 54 1.46 -4.85 -8.33
C LYS A 54 1.08 -3.90 -7.20
N ILE A 55 0.16 -4.31 -6.32
CA ILE A 55 -0.25 -3.50 -5.18
C ILE A 55 0.91 -3.36 -4.18
N VAL A 56 1.58 -4.47 -3.85
CA VAL A 56 2.73 -4.46 -2.94
C VAL A 56 3.87 -3.62 -3.53
N ASP A 57 4.19 -3.80 -4.81
CA ASP A 57 5.24 -3.02 -5.49
C ASP A 57 4.91 -1.52 -5.44
N PHE A 58 3.64 -1.13 -5.69
CA PHE A 58 3.19 0.25 -5.57
C PHE A 58 3.35 0.80 -4.14
N LEU A 59 3.00 0.02 -3.12
CA LEU A 59 3.13 0.43 -1.72
C LEU A 59 4.59 0.52 -1.27
N GLN A 60 5.46 -0.35 -1.80
CA GLN A 60 6.90 -0.33 -1.53
C GLN A 60 7.61 0.82 -2.24
N SER A 61 7.15 1.23 -3.42
CA SER A 61 7.74 2.35 -4.16
C SER A 61 7.23 3.72 -3.74
N THR A 62 6.11 3.79 -3.02
CA THR A 62 5.51 5.05 -2.54
C THR A 62 6.01 5.33 -1.13
N THR A 63 6.58 6.51 -0.90
CA THR A 63 7.17 6.90 0.38
C THR A 63 6.31 7.90 1.15
N VAL A 64 6.60 8.08 2.44
CA VAL A 64 5.98 9.15 3.25
C VAL A 64 6.27 10.52 2.65
N ALA A 65 7.47 10.74 2.10
CA ALA A 65 7.84 12.00 1.45
C ALA A 65 6.94 12.34 0.24
N ASP A 66 6.56 11.33 -0.55
CA ASP A 66 5.65 11.52 -1.69
C ASP A 66 4.29 12.08 -1.25
N LEU A 67 3.80 11.64 -0.09
CA LEU A 67 2.53 12.10 0.49
C LEU A 67 2.61 13.52 1.07
N VAL A 68 3.72 13.88 1.71
CA VAL A 68 3.90 15.25 2.26
C VAL A 68 3.74 16.30 1.16
N SER A 69 4.28 16.04 -0.04
CA SER A 69 4.13 16.94 -1.19
C SER A 69 2.68 17.19 -1.61
N VAL A 70 1.77 16.24 -1.34
CA VAL A 70 0.35 16.33 -1.65
C VAL A 70 -0.37 17.17 -0.60
N GLU A 71 -0.09 16.90 0.68
CA GLU A 71 -0.74 17.59 1.80
C GLU A 71 -0.37 19.08 1.87
N GLU A 72 0.86 19.45 1.49
CA GLU A 72 1.25 20.86 1.32
C GLU A 72 0.37 21.58 0.29
N ARG A 73 0.01 20.91 -0.82
CA ARG A 73 -0.89 21.47 -1.84
C ARG A 73 -2.32 21.59 -1.32
N HIS A 74 -2.80 20.63 -0.51
CA HIS A 74 -4.14 20.71 0.08
C HIS A 74 -4.25 21.85 1.08
N THR A 75 -3.28 21.98 1.99
CA THR A 75 -3.26 23.04 3.00
C THR A 75 -3.16 24.44 2.38
N GLN A 76 -2.34 24.63 1.35
CA GLN A 76 -2.25 25.93 0.63
C GLN A 76 -3.54 26.28 -0.15
N ASN A 77 -4.31 25.29 -0.61
CA ASN A 77 -5.58 25.54 -1.29
C ASN A 77 -6.74 25.81 -0.33
N THR A 78 -6.68 25.33 0.91
CA THR A 78 -7.70 25.66 1.94
C THR A 78 -7.61 27.09 2.46
N SER A 79 -6.53 27.82 2.19
CA SER A 79 -6.43 29.27 2.42
C SER A 79 -7.09 30.14 1.34
N SER A 80 -7.62 29.55 0.27
CA SER A 80 -8.43 30.29 -0.72
C SER A 80 -9.92 30.18 -0.37
N PRO A 81 -10.68 31.29 -0.42
CA PRO A 81 -12.11 31.25 -0.11
C PRO A 81 -12.83 30.31 -1.09
N PRO A 82 -13.92 29.63 -0.65
CA PRO A 82 -14.64 28.70 -1.50
C PRO A 82 -15.05 29.40 -2.80
N LYS A 83 -14.68 28.81 -3.94
CA LYS A 83 -15.20 29.24 -5.24
C LYS A 83 -16.70 29.01 -5.21
N ARG A 84 -17.46 30.08 -5.00
CA ARG A 84 -18.92 30.07 -5.20
C ARG A 84 -19.15 29.74 -6.68
N CYS A 85 -19.91 28.67 -6.90
CA CYS A 85 -20.52 28.36 -8.19
C CYS A 85 -21.36 29.55 -8.67
#